data_AF-A0A0R2PWG2-F1
#
_entry.id   AF-A0A0R2PWG2-F1
#
_cell.length_a   1.000
_cell.length_b   1.000
_cell.length_c   1.000
_cell.angle_alpha   90.00
_cell.angle_beta   90.00
_cell.angle_gamma   90.00
#
_symmetry.space_group_name_H-M   'P 1'
#
loop_
_entity.id
_entity.type
_entity.pdbx_description
1 polymer ?
#
loop_
_entity_poly.entity_id
_entity_poly.type
_entity_poly.pdbx_seq_one_letter_code
_entity_poly.pdbx_strand_id
1 'polypeptide(L)' 'MSNTAQFRVAFGKKDEVVHGPDNADVVISVAAGDAHLDPTSLYMQGKLKAQGSTGALFALLQSGEVSAVIQRLASRP' A
#
# COMPACT_ATOMS: atom_id res chain seq x y z
N MET A 1 -18.65 -4.06 -7.88
CA MET A 1 -17.28 -4.44 -8.32
C MET A 1 -16.41 -4.33 -7.09
N SER A 2 -15.82 -5.44 -6.63
CA SER A 2 -14.88 -5.41 -5.50
C SER A 2 -13.50 -5.18 -6.09
N ASN A 3 -12.94 -3.97 -5.92
CA ASN A 3 -11.59 -3.69 -6.40
C ASN A 3 -10.59 -4.36 -5.45
N THR A 4 -9.84 -5.33 -5.97
CA THR A 4 -8.84 -6.09 -5.23
C THR A 4 -7.52 -5.34 -5.15
N ALA A 5 -6.84 -5.42 -4.01
CA ALA A 5 -5.57 -4.73 -3.78
C ALA A 5 -4.49 -5.69 -3.29
N GLN A 6 -3.27 -5.49 -3.78
CA GLN A 6 -2.07 -6.11 -3.22
C GLN A 6 -1.21 -5.03 -2.56
N PHE A 7 -0.86 -5.23 -1.30
CA PHE A 7 -0.02 -4.34 -0.52
C PHE A 7 1.39 -4.92 -0.39
N ARG A 8 2.37 -4.05 -0.55
CA ARG A 8 3.80 -4.36 -0.57
C ARG A 8 4.54 -3.41 0.36
N VAL A 9 5.06 -3.92 1.47
CA VAL A 9 5.81 -3.12 2.45
C VAL A 9 7.26 -3.59 2.49
N ALA A 10 8.18 -2.72 2.05
CA ALA A 10 9.60 -3.02 1.97
C ALA A 10 10.37 -2.54 3.20
N PHE A 11 11.06 -3.44 3.89
CA PHE A 11 11.98 -3.15 4.99
C PHE A 11 13.43 -2.98 4.50
N GLY A 12 13.73 -3.48 3.31
CA GLY A 12 15.02 -3.36 2.65
C GLY A 12 15.01 -3.98 1.25
N LYS A 13 16.16 -4.03 0.58
CA LYS A 13 16.28 -4.43 -0.84
C LYS A 13 15.75 -5.84 -1.16
N LYS A 14 15.70 -6.74 -0.18
CA LYS A 14 15.24 -8.13 -0.33
C LYS A 14 14.27 -8.54 0.78
N ASP A 15 13.78 -7.58 1.54
CA ASP A 15 12.88 -7.83 2.66
C ASP A 15 11.58 -7.05 2.42
N GLU A 16 10.54 -7.80 2.06
CA GLU A 16 9.24 -7.27 1.69
C GLU A 16 8.13 -8.15 2.27
N VAL A 17 7.06 -7.49 2.69
CA VAL A 17 5.78 -8.13 3.00
C VAL A 17 4.85 -7.95 1.83
N VAL A 18 4.27 -9.04 1.34
CA VAL A 18 3.21 -8.99 0.34
C VAL A 18 1.91 -9.49 0.96
N HIS A 19 0.81 -8.77 0.74
CA HIS A 19 -0.51 -9.12 1.21
C HIS A 19 -1.57 -8.82 0.16
N GLY A 20 -2.44 -9.78 -0.13
CA GLY A 20 -3.46 -9.67 -1.18
C GLY A 20 -3.12 -10.48 -2.44
N PRO A 21 -4.07 -10.63 -3.38
CA PRO A 21 -3.94 -11.52 -4.54
C PRO A 21 -2.91 -11.02 -5.55
N ASP A 22 -2.24 -11.93 -6.26
CA ASP A 22 -1.23 -11.59 -7.27
C ASP A 22 -1.80 -10.91 -8.52
N ASN A 23 -3.09 -11.11 -8.80
CA ASN A 23 -3.83 -10.50 -9.89
C ASN A 23 -4.71 -9.33 -9.41
N ALA A 24 -4.28 -8.62 -8.36
CA ALA A 24 -5.01 -7.47 -7.84
C ALA A 24 -5.19 -6.36 -8.90
N ASP A 25 -6.32 -5.65 -8.83
CA ASP A 25 -6.62 -4.49 -9.67
C ASP A 25 -5.65 -3.33 -9.43
N VAL A 26 -5.09 -3.24 -8.21
CA VAL A 26 -4.07 -2.28 -7.84
C VAL A 26 -3.02 -2.91 -6.92
N VAL A 27 -1.75 -2.63 -7.21
CA VAL A 27 -0.61 -2.98 -6.36
C VAL A 27 -0.09 -1.70 -5.71
N ILE A 28 -0.03 -1.67 -4.38
CA ILE A 28 0.37 -0.53 -3.56
C ILE A 28 1.67 -0.87 -2.84
N SER A 29 2.72 -0.09 -3.09
CA SER A 29 4.05 -0.32 -2.52
C SER A 29 4.56 0.87 -1.72
N VAL A 30 5.17 0.62 -0.56
CA VAL A 30 5.77 1.65 0.30
C VAL A 30 6.95 1.11 1.10
N ALA A 31 7.84 1.98 1.55
CA ALA A 31 8.87 1.63 2.53
C ALA A 31 8.27 1.52 3.94
N ALA A 32 8.71 0.53 4.72
CA ALA A 32 8.27 0.33 6.10
C ALA A 32 8.54 1.56 6.98
N GLY A 33 9.63 2.29 6.74
CA GLY A 33 9.95 3.53 7.47
C GLY A 33 8.97 4.68 7.25
N ASP A 34 8.20 4.66 6.15
CA ASP A 34 7.16 5.65 5.87
C ASP A 34 5.76 5.15 6.29
N ALA A 35 5.61 3.91 6.78
CA ALA A 35 4.32 3.25 7.01
C ALA A 35 3.38 3.94 8.01
N HIS A 36 3.92 4.79 8.88
CA HIS A 36 3.15 5.54 9.88
C HIS A 36 2.70 6.93 9.39
N LEU A 37 3.13 7.34 8.18
CA LEU A 37 2.77 8.62 7.59
C LEU A 37 1.46 8.50 6.79
N ASP A 38 0.84 9.66 6.49
CA ASP A 38 -0.39 9.72 5.70
C ASP A 38 -0.16 9.16 4.26
N PRO A 39 -0.85 8.08 3.86
CA PRO A 39 -0.64 7.44 2.55
C PRO A 39 -0.95 8.35 1.36
N THR A 40 -1.90 9.28 1.51
CA THR A 40 -2.24 10.24 0.45
C THR A 40 -1.06 11.17 0.18
N SER A 41 -0.48 11.74 1.24
CA SER A 41 0.71 12.59 1.17
C SER A 41 1.91 11.83 0.61
N LEU A 42 2.12 10.56 1.01
CA LEU A 42 3.18 9.72 0.47
C LEU A 42 3.01 9.46 -1.03
N TYR A 43 1.78 9.23 -1.49
CA TYR A 43 1.49 9.05 -2.91
C TYR A 43 1.82 10.31 -3.71
N MET A 44 1.39 11.48 -3.20
CA MET A 44 1.68 12.78 -3.82
C MET A 44 3.18 13.11 -3.86
N GLN A 45 3.94 12.66 -2.85
CA GLN A 45 5.40 12.79 -2.80
C GLN A 45 6.13 11.71 -3.62
N GLY A 46 5.40 10.75 -4.19
CA GLY A 46 5.95 9.61 -4.93
C GLY A 46 6.69 8.59 -4.07
N LYS A 47 6.52 8.61 -2.74
CA LYS A 47 7.09 7.61 -1.81
C LYS A 47 6.23 6.35 -1.70
N LEU A 48 4.91 6.51 -1.78
CA LEU A 48 3.98 5.40 -2.01
C LEU A 48 3.76 5.27 -3.52
N LYS A 49 3.94 4.07 -4.04
CA LYS A 49 3.72 3.75 -5.46
C LYS A 49 2.44 2.96 -5.59
N ALA A 50 1.71 3.21 -6.68
CA ALA A 50 0.57 2.43 -7.06
C ALA A 50 0.68 2.04 -8.53
N GLN A 51 0.39 0.79 -8.85
CA GLN A 51 0.33 0.28 -10.21
C GLN A 51 -1.03 -0.38 -10.43
N GLY A 52 -1.69 -0.05 -11.55
CA GLY A 52 -3.03 -0.55 -11.88
C GLY A 52 -4.09 0.54 -11.78
N SER A 53 -5.25 0.20 -11.20
CA SER A 53 -6.43 1.07 -11.18
C SER A 53 -6.26 2.27 -10.23
N THR A 54 -6.14 3.47 -10.79
CA THR A 54 -6.15 4.73 -10.04
C THR A 54 -7.44 4.93 -9.26
N GLY A 55 -8.59 4.54 -9.81
CA GLY A 55 -9.88 4.62 -9.11
C GLY A 55 -9.95 3.73 -7.88
N ALA A 56 -9.38 2.51 -7.96
CA ALA A 56 -9.24 1.61 -6.82
C ALA A 56 -8.36 2.23 -5.72
N LEU A 57 -7.20 2.79 -6.10
CA LEU A 57 -6.31 3.46 -5.16
C LEU A 57 -7.05 4.56 -4.39
N PHE A 58 -7.74 5.47 -5.07
CA PHE A 58 -8.42 6.58 -4.41
C PHE A 58 -9.56 6.12 -3.50
N ALA A 59 -10.32 5.09 -3.90
CA ALA A 59 -11.33 4.50 -3.02
C ALA A 59 -10.72 3.94 -1.73
N LEU A 60 -9.58 3.24 -1.84
CA LEU A 60 -8.86 2.67 -0.69
C LEU A 60 -8.25 3.77 0.19
N LEU A 61 -7.66 4.81 -0.40
CA LEU A 61 -7.14 5.98 0.33
C LEU A 61 -8.25 6.68 1.10
N GLN A 62 -9.39 6.92 0.45
CA GLN A 62 -10.55 7.57 1.07
C GLN A 62 -11.15 6.72 2.20
N SER A 63 -11.16 5.40 2.06
CA SER A 63 -11.65 4.48 3.09
C SER A 63 -10.72 4.34 4.30
N GLY A 64 -9.45 4.75 4.18
CA GLY A 64 -8.41 4.54 5.19
C GLY A 64 -7.81 3.12 5.21
N GLU A 65 -8.29 2.20 4.36
CA GLU A 65 -7.81 0.82 4.30
C GLU A 65 -6.30 0.74 4.03
N VAL A 66 -5.78 1.62 3.17
CA VAL A 66 -4.34 1.69 2.86
C VAL A 66 -3.51 1.92 4.13
N SER A 67 -3.93 2.88 4.98
CA SER A 67 -3.24 3.19 6.23
C SER A 67 -3.28 2.00 7.19
N ALA A 68 -4.46 1.42 7.39
CA ALA A 68 -4.65 0.30 8.31
C ALA A 68 -3.83 -0.94 7.91
N VAL A 69 -3.83 -1.29 6.63
CA VAL A 69 -3.09 -2.46 6.14
C VAL A 69 -1.59 -2.22 6.20
N ILE A 70 -1.10 -1.09 5.70
CA ILE A 70 0.35 -0.79 5.69
C ILE A 70 0.91 -0.75 7.12
N GLN A 71 0.23 -0.10 8.06
CA GLN A 71 0.68 -0.05 9.45
C GLN A 71 0.75 -1.44 10.09
N ARG A 72 -0.27 -2.28 9.87
CA ARG A 72 -0.29 -3.67 10.35
C ARG A 72 0.84 -4.51 9.75
N LEU A 73 1.15 -4.32 8.47
CA LEU A 73 2.25 -5.06 7.81
C LEU A 73 3.62 -4.55 8.23
N ALA A 74 3.73 -3.26 8.58
CA ALA A 74 4.95 -2.66 9.09
C ALA A 74 5.23 -3.03 10.56
N SER A 75 4.19 -3.28 11.36
CA SER A 75 4.29 -3.65 12.78
C SER A 75 4.64 -5.13 13.04
N ARG A 76 5.38 -5.78 12.13
CA ARG A 76 5.87 -7.14 12.36
C ARG A 76 6.74 -7.14 13.64
N PRO A 77 6.68 -8.21 14.47
CA PRO A 77 7.61 -8.38 15.59
C PRO A 77 9.06 -8.50 15.10
#